data_AF-A0AAU8N6D4-F1
#
_entry.id   AF-A0AAU8N6D4-F1
#
_cell.length_a   1.000
_cell.length_b   1.000
_cell.length_c   1.000
_cell.angle_alpha   90.00
_cell.angle_beta   90.00
_cell.angle_gamma   90.00
#
_symmetry.space_group_name_H-M   'P 1'
#
loop_
_entity.id
_entity.type
_entity.pdbx_description
1 polymer ?
#
loop_
_entity_poly.entity_id
_entity_poly.type
_entity_poly.pdbx_seq_one_letter_code
_entity_poly.pdbx_strand_id
1 'polypeptide(L)'
;MNISNIISIVTPFITGTLGFLFGARIFKFQRRFNFIERQLNELYSPMLGIIKDIKTKSSIRTRISNIANEIWKEEVREWQKSGGTVEKPDIEPYLKIIDYDNKQLKEELIPQYQNILKLLITNYSLADEETTEWQFIFSEYIEIWNRALTESIPRVVIEKLEQSESKHDEFYDHIEKKVKELKGKLKPKPLWKRINLIVLKRGR
;
A
#
# COMPACT_ATOMS: atom_id res chain seq x y z
N MET A 1 53.25 14.77 42.56
CA MET A 1 52.03 13.96 42.33
C MET A 1 52.33 13.03 41.17
N ASN A 2 52.41 11.71 41.41
CA ASN A 2 52.83 10.76 40.39
C ASN A 2 51.80 10.67 39.25
N ILE A 3 52.28 10.69 38.01
CA ILE A 3 51.47 10.57 36.78
C ILE A 3 50.56 9.32 36.82
N SER A 4 51.00 8.25 37.49
CA SER A 4 50.23 7.02 37.71
C SER A 4 48.91 7.23 38.48
N ASN A 5 48.87 8.18 39.42
CA ASN A 5 47.69 8.42 40.26
C ASN A 5 46.64 9.30 39.55
N ILE A 6 47.07 10.11 38.57
CA ILE A 6 46.16 10.89 37.73
C ILE A 6 45.51 9.97 36.69
N ILE A 7 46.27 9.03 36.12
CA ILE A 7 45.76 8.08 35.12
C ILE A 7 44.68 7.16 35.74
N SER A 8 44.87 6.63 36.94
CA SER A 8 43.89 5.72 37.56
C SER A 8 42.57 6.40 37.94
N ILE A 9 42.60 7.69 38.29
CA ILE A 9 41.40 8.47 38.63
C ILE A 9 40.65 8.93 37.38
N VAL A 10 41.37 9.28 36.30
CA VAL A 10 40.75 9.82 35.08
C VAL A 10 40.20 8.72 34.15
N THR A 11 40.77 7.51 34.19
CA THR A 11 40.36 6.39 33.31
C THR A 11 38.89 5.95 33.47
N PRO A 12 38.32 5.86 34.69
CA PRO A 12 36.90 5.57 34.87
C PRO A 12 35.98 6.65 34.30
N PHE A 13 36.35 7.94 34.40
CA PHE A 13 35.57 9.04 33.83
C PHE A 13 35.60 9.04 32.30
N ILE A 14 36.77 8.80 31.70
CA ILE A 14 36.89 8.67 30.23
C ILE A 14 36.10 7.44 29.73
N THR A 15 36.21 6.32 30.44
CA THR A 15 35.51 5.08 30.06
C THR A 15 34.00 5.22 30.23
N GLY A 16 33.54 5.85 31.33
CA GLY A 16 32.12 6.12 31.59
C GLY A 16 31.52 7.10 30.58
N THR A 17 32.23 8.18 30.24
CA THR A 17 31.77 9.16 29.24
C THR A 17 31.73 8.58 27.83
N LEU A 18 32.75 7.81 27.42
CA LEU A 18 32.74 7.08 26.16
C LEU A 18 31.60 6.06 26.12
N GLY A 19 31.43 5.26 27.18
CA GLY A 19 30.33 4.30 27.32
C GLY A 19 28.95 4.96 27.18
N PHE A 20 28.73 6.10 27.85
CA PHE A 20 27.50 6.88 27.75
C PHE A 20 27.24 7.40 26.33
N LEU A 21 28.25 7.99 25.67
CA LEU A 21 28.12 8.50 24.31
C LEU A 21 27.83 7.38 23.29
N PHE A 22 28.49 6.23 23.43
CA PHE A 22 28.24 5.05 22.61
C PHE A 22 26.84 4.48 22.87
N GLY A 23 26.45 4.33 24.14
CA GLY A 23 25.11 3.88 24.54
C GLY A 23 24.01 4.78 23.99
N ALA A 24 24.15 6.11 24.12
CA ALA A 24 23.20 7.08 23.60
C ALA A 24 23.07 7.00 22.06
N ARG A 25 24.19 6.77 21.34
CA ARG A 25 24.16 6.57 19.88
C ARG A 25 23.46 5.27 19.49
N ILE A 26 23.76 4.16 20.19
CA ILE A 26 23.13 2.86 19.95
C ILE A 26 21.63 2.95 20.23
N PHE A 27 21.23 3.57 21.34
CA PHE A 27 19.82 3.75 21.69
C PHE A 27 19.06 4.58 20.64
N LYS A 28 19.64 5.69 20.16
CA LYS A 28 19.05 6.47 19.06
C LYS A 28 18.92 5.64 17.78
N PHE A 29 19.91 4.79 17.48
CA PHE A 29 19.85 3.91 16.32
C PHE A 29 18.76 2.85 16.47
N GLN A 30 18.68 2.18 17.62
CA GLN A 30 17.64 1.20 17.94
C GLN A 30 16.24 1.82 17.86
N ARG A 31 16.03 3.00 18.44
CA ARG A 31 14.72 3.68 18.37
C ARG A 31 14.31 3.98 16.93
N ARG A 32 15.24 4.43 16.09
CA ARG A 32 14.98 4.67 14.66
C ARG A 32 14.71 3.36 13.90
N PHE A 33 15.49 2.32 14.18
CA PHE A 33 15.31 1.00 13.59
C PHE A 33 13.93 0.44 13.93
N ASN A 34 13.58 0.45 15.22
CA ASN A 34 12.27 0.02 15.70
C ASN A 34 11.14 0.83 15.07
N PHE A 35 11.31 2.15 14.93
CA PHE A 35 10.29 2.96 14.25
C PHE A 35 10.08 2.51 12.79
N ILE A 36 11.16 2.34 12.03
CA ILE A 36 11.08 1.88 10.62
C ILE A 36 10.47 0.48 10.54
N GLU A 37 10.84 -0.42 11.44
CA GLU A 37 10.28 -1.76 11.52
C GLU A 37 8.77 -1.73 11.79
N ARG A 38 8.32 -0.88 12.72
CA ARG A 38 6.90 -0.65 12.99
C ARG A 38 6.17 -0.06 11.79
N GLN A 39 6.72 0.97 11.14
CA GLN A 39 6.13 1.50 9.90
C GLN A 39 5.94 0.38 8.87
N LEU A 40 6.95 -0.47 8.68
CA LEU A 40 6.90 -1.55 7.71
C LEU A 40 5.88 -2.64 8.09
N ASN A 41 5.87 -3.09 9.35
CA ASN A 41 5.10 -4.25 9.79
C ASN A 41 3.65 -3.91 10.15
N GLU A 42 3.40 -2.75 10.75
CA GLU A 42 2.09 -2.34 11.26
C GLU A 42 1.26 -1.56 10.22
N LEU A 43 1.91 -0.87 9.28
CA LEU A 43 1.25 0.01 8.31
C LEU A 43 1.48 -0.41 6.85
N TYR A 44 2.70 -0.29 6.34
CA TYR A 44 2.93 -0.34 4.90
C TYR A 44 2.87 -1.76 4.30
N SER A 45 3.36 -2.80 4.99
CA SER A 45 3.30 -4.17 4.46
C SER A 45 1.89 -4.76 4.47
N PRO A 46 1.09 -4.62 5.56
CA PRO A 46 -0.31 -5.04 5.53
C PRO A 46 -1.10 -4.34 4.43
N MET A 47 -0.92 -3.03 4.28
CA MET A 47 -1.58 -2.24 3.25
C MET A 47 -1.18 -2.68 1.84
N LEU A 48 0.10 -2.91 1.58
CA LEU A 48 0.56 -3.46 0.31
C LEU A 48 -0.05 -4.84 0.01
N GLY A 49 -0.24 -5.67 1.04
CA GLY A 49 -0.92 -6.96 0.91
C GLY A 49 -2.35 -6.78 0.40
N ILE A 50 -3.11 -5.87 1.01
CA ILE A 50 -4.48 -5.56 0.60
C ILE A 50 -4.51 -4.99 -0.83
N ILE A 51 -3.65 -4.02 -1.14
CA ILE A 51 -3.58 -3.40 -2.47
C ILE A 51 -3.32 -4.45 -3.56
N LYS A 52 -2.41 -5.41 -3.31
CA LYS A 52 -2.13 -6.47 -4.29
C LYS A 52 -3.32 -7.38 -4.54
N ASP A 53 -4.09 -7.68 -3.50
CA ASP A 53 -5.30 -8.49 -3.63
C ASP A 53 -6.37 -7.75 -4.43
N ILE A 54 -6.64 -6.48 -4.10
CA ILE A 54 -7.51 -5.58 -4.87
C ILE A 54 -7.11 -5.58 -6.35
N LYS A 55 -5.85 -5.24 -6.66
CA LYS A 55 -5.35 -5.17 -8.05
C LYS A 55 -5.52 -6.49 -8.80
N THR A 56 -5.29 -7.62 -8.12
CA THR A 56 -5.44 -8.94 -8.73
C THR A 56 -6.90 -9.24 -9.06
N LYS A 57 -7.82 -9.04 -8.11
CA LYS A 57 -9.26 -9.25 -8.31
C LYS A 57 -9.80 -8.32 -9.38
N SER A 58 -9.49 -7.03 -9.32
CA SER A 58 -9.93 -6.05 -10.33
C SER A 58 -9.38 -6.33 -11.73
N SER A 59 -8.13 -6.81 -11.84
CA SER A 59 -7.56 -7.23 -13.12
C SER A 59 -8.29 -8.44 -13.70
N ILE A 60 -8.58 -9.46 -12.88
CA ILE A 60 -9.33 -10.64 -13.30
C ILE A 60 -10.74 -10.25 -13.73
N ARG A 61 -11.45 -9.46 -12.93
CA ARG A 61 -12.78 -8.93 -13.23
C ARG A 61 -12.81 -8.23 -14.58
N THR A 62 -11.95 -7.24 -14.78
CA THR A 62 -11.87 -6.47 -16.03
C THR A 62 -11.59 -7.37 -17.23
N ARG A 63 -10.69 -8.36 -17.09
CA ARG A 63 -10.39 -9.31 -18.16
C ARG A 63 -11.59 -10.19 -18.51
N ILE A 64 -12.29 -10.72 -17.50
CA ILE A 64 -13.50 -11.54 -17.70
C ILE A 64 -14.59 -10.69 -18.35
N SER A 65 -14.89 -9.50 -17.82
CA SER A 65 -15.94 -8.62 -18.36
C SER A 65 -15.64 -8.22 -19.81
N ASN A 66 -14.37 -7.96 -20.16
CA ASN A 66 -13.98 -7.62 -21.53
C ASN A 66 -14.21 -8.79 -22.50
N ILE A 67 -13.70 -9.98 -22.17
CA ILE A 67 -13.88 -11.18 -23.01
C ILE A 67 -15.36 -11.52 -23.14
N ALA A 68 -16.10 -11.48 -22.03
CA ALA A 68 -17.54 -11.76 -22.03
C ALA A 68 -18.32 -10.76 -22.91
N ASN A 69 -17.99 -9.47 -22.85
CA ASN A 69 -18.59 -8.44 -23.69
C ASN A 69 -18.23 -8.60 -25.18
N GLU A 70 -17.01 -9.05 -25.49
CA GLU A 70 -16.59 -9.36 -26.86
C GLU A 70 -17.39 -10.52 -27.44
N ILE A 71 -17.45 -11.66 -26.72
CA ILE A 71 -18.20 -12.85 -27.15
C ILE A 71 -19.68 -12.53 -27.30
N TRP A 72 -20.29 -11.84 -26.32
CA TRP A 72 -21.70 -11.43 -26.41
C TRP A 72 -21.99 -10.59 -27.66
N LYS A 73 -21.10 -9.63 -27.96
CA LYS A 73 -21.24 -8.80 -29.17
C LYS A 73 -21.10 -9.62 -30.45
N GLU A 74 -20.27 -10.65 -30.47
CA GLU A 74 -20.10 -11.54 -31.61
C GLU A 74 -21.35 -12.39 -31.84
N GLU A 75 -21.86 -13.05 -30.80
CA GLU A 75 -23.10 -13.84 -30.87
C GLU A 75 -24.30 -13.00 -31.33
N VAL A 76 -24.47 -11.80 -30.78
CA VAL A 76 -25.54 -10.87 -31.21
C VAL A 76 -25.37 -10.45 -32.66
N ARG A 77 -24.14 -10.20 -33.13
CA ARG A 77 -23.89 -9.86 -34.54
C ARG A 77 -24.19 -11.04 -35.46
N GLU A 78 -23.84 -12.26 -35.07
CA GLU A 78 -24.13 -13.46 -35.87
C GLU A 78 -25.64 -13.70 -35.99
N TRP A 79 -26.36 -13.59 -34.88
CA TRP A 79 -27.82 -13.66 -34.87
C TRP A 79 -28.46 -12.60 -35.77
N GLN A 80 -28.01 -11.35 -35.68
CA GLN A 80 -28.48 -10.26 -36.55
C GLN A 80 -28.18 -10.52 -38.03
N LYS A 81 -26.97 -10.99 -38.36
CA LYS A 81 -26.56 -11.33 -39.75
C LYS A 81 -27.37 -12.49 -40.32
N SER A 82 -27.77 -13.44 -39.48
CA SER A 82 -28.57 -14.59 -39.89
C SER A 82 -30.03 -14.24 -40.21
N GLY A 83 -30.46 -12.99 -39.97
CA GLY A 83 -31.86 -12.60 -40.09
C GLY A 83 -32.78 -13.32 -39.08
N GLY A 84 -32.22 -13.81 -37.97
CA GLY A 84 -32.93 -14.61 -36.98
C GLY A 84 -33.14 -16.08 -37.36
N THR A 85 -32.40 -16.60 -38.34
CA THR A 85 -32.43 -18.04 -38.70
C THR A 85 -31.65 -18.91 -37.72
N VAL A 86 -30.68 -18.33 -37.01
CA VAL A 86 -29.98 -18.96 -35.88
C VAL A 86 -30.71 -18.62 -34.58
N GLU A 87 -30.56 -19.48 -33.58
CA GLU A 87 -31.10 -19.25 -32.23
C GLU A 87 -30.63 -17.91 -31.65
N LYS A 88 -31.53 -17.22 -30.93
CA LYS A 88 -31.22 -15.96 -30.29
C LYS A 88 -30.21 -16.21 -29.15
N PRO A 89 -29.11 -15.45 -29.07
CA PRO A 89 -28.14 -15.59 -28.00
C PRO A 89 -28.79 -15.41 -26.62
N ASP A 90 -28.45 -16.31 -25.70
CA ASP A 90 -28.90 -16.23 -24.31
C ASP A 90 -28.02 -15.24 -23.53
N ILE A 91 -28.65 -14.20 -22.97
CA ILE A 91 -27.96 -13.17 -22.19
C ILE A 91 -27.70 -13.62 -20.74
N GLU A 92 -28.44 -14.62 -20.26
CA GLU A 92 -28.46 -15.02 -18.85
C GLU A 92 -27.07 -15.40 -18.30
N PRO A 93 -26.20 -16.13 -19.03
CA PRO A 93 -24.83 -16.42 -18.56
C PRO A 93 -23.99 -15.14 -18.35
N TYR A 94 -24.19 -14.11 -19.16
CA TYR A 94 -23.47 -12.85 -19.07
C TYR A 94 -23.97 -11.98 -17.92
N LEU A 95 -25.28 -12.00 -17.63
CA LEU A 95 -25.84 -11.32 -16.46
C LEU A 95 -25.28 -11.88 -15.15
N LYS A 96 -25.09 -13.21 -15.08
CA LYS A 96 -24.47 -13.86 -13.90
C LYS A 96 -23.03 -13.39 -13.63
N ILE A 97 -22.28 -12.99 -14.66
CA ILE A 97 -20.95 -12.39 -14.49
C ILE A 97 -21.09 -11.04 -13.79
N ILE A 98 -22.03 -10.20 -14.23
CA ILE A 98 -22.30 -8.89 -13.62
C ILE A 98 -22.75 -9.05 -12.16
N ASP A 99 -23.62 -10.03 -11.88
CA ASP A 99 -24.07 -10.32 -10.52
C ASP A 99 -22.94 -10.76 -9.60
N TYR A 100 -22.06 -11.64 -10.10
CA TYR A 100 -20.86 -12.05 -9.37
C TYR A 100 -19.93 -10.86 -9.09
N ASP A 101 -19.69 -10.03 -10.09
CA ASP A 101 -18.83 -8.85 -9.97
C ASP A 101 -19.38 -7.82 -8.97
N ASN A 102 -20.69 -7.57 -9.00
CA ASN A 102 -21.37 -6.69 -8.04
C ASN A 102 -21.27 -7.24 -6.61
N LYS A 103 -21.45 -8.55 -6.46
CA LYS A 103 -21.29 -9.23 -5.17
C LYS A 103 -19.86 -9.13 -4.66
N GLN A 104 -18.86 -9.42 -5.49
CA GLN A 104 -17.45 -9.30 -5.14
C GLN A 104 -17.08 -7.86 -4.74
N LEU A 105 -17.58 -6.86 -5.47
CA LEU A 105 -17.37 -5.47 -5.12
C LEU A 105 -17.88 -5.16 -3.71
N LYS A 106 -19.14 -5.54 -3.42
CA LYS A 106 -19.81 -5.27 -2.15
C LYS A 106 -19.19 -6.03 -0.97
N GLU A 107 -18.94 -7.32 -1.13
CA GLU A 107 -18.59 -8.22 -0.04
C GLU A 107 -17.08 -8.36 0.18
N GLU A 108 -16.26 -8.08 -0.85
CA GLU A 108 -14.81 -8.27 -0.78
C GLU A 108 -14.05 -6.95 -0.96
N LEU A 109 -14.25 -6.25 -2.08
CA LEU A 109 -13.40 -5.09 -2.43
C LEU A 109 -13.65 -3.87 -1.54
N ILE A 110 -14.90 -3.44 -1.35
CA ILE A 110 -15.20 -2.29 -0.49
C ILE A 110 -14.72 -2.50 0.96
N PRO A 111 -14.93 -3.67 1.59
CA PRO A 111 -14.34 -3.96 2.90
C PRO A 111 -12.79 -3.88 2.92
N GLN A 112 -12.11 -4.22 1.83
CA GLN A 112 -10.66 -4.07 1.74
C GLN A 112 -10.22 -2.60 1.72
N TYR A 113 -10.92 -1.74 0.99
CA TYR A 113 -10.69 -0.29 1.06
C TYR A 113 -10.93 0.26 2.47
N GLN A 114 -11.97 -0.20 3.16
CA GLN A 114 -12.23 0.13 4.56
C GLN A 114 -11.08 -0.31 5.48
N ASN A 115 -10.49 -1.48 5.22
CA ASN A 115 -9.32 -1.96 5.97
C ASN A 115 -8.08 -1.10 5.72
N ILE A 116 -7.85 -0.61 4.49
CA ILE A 116 -6.78 0.36 4.19
C ILE A 116 -7.00 1.65 5.00
N LEU A 117 -8.21 2.21 4.95
CA LEU A 117 -8.56 3.41 5.71
C LEU A 117 -8.38 3.21 7.22
N LYS A 118 -8.79 2.06 7.75
CA LYS A 118 -8.60 1.70 9.15
C LYS A 118 -7.12 1.61 9.53
N LEU A 119 -6.27 1.05 8.67
CA LEU A 119 -4.82 1.00 8.88
C LEU A 119 -4.22 2.41 8.93
N LEU A 120 -4.62 3.30 8.02
CA LEU A 120 -4.18 4.70 8.00
C LEU A 120 -4.54 5.42 9.29
N ILE A 121 -5.79 5.29 9.74
CA ILE A 121 -6.29 5.95 10.97
C ILE A 121 -5.60 5.39 12.22
N THR A 122 -5.56 4.07 12.36
CA THR A 122 -5.02 3.40 13.56
C THR A 122 -3.52 3.63 13.72
N ASN A 123 -2.80 3.69 12.60
CA ASN A 123 -1.35 3.85 12.56
C ASN A 123 -0.93 5.23 12.03
N TYR A 124 -1.76 6.26 12.21
CA TYR A 124 -1.51 7.61 11.69
C TYR A 124 -0.10 8.13 12.07
N SER A 125 0.34 7.89 13.30
CA SER A 125 1.68 8.28 13.78
C SER A 125 2.87 7.58 13.09
N LEU A 126 2.61 6.49 12.35
CA LEU A 126 3.58 5.74 11.58
C LEU A 126 3.56 6.12 10.08
N ALA A 127 2.55 6.86 9.63
CA ALA A 127 2.45 7.29 8.25
C ALA A 127 3.37 8.48 7.96
N ASP A 128 3.93 8.53 6.75
CA ASP A 128 4.49 9.79 6.23
C ASP A 128 3.39 10.74 5.74
N GLU A 129 3.74 12.02 5.61
CA GLU A 129 2.83 13.10 5.25
C GLU A 129 2.05 12.81 3.95
N GLU A 130 2.76 12.42 2.89
CA GLU A 130 2.17 12.02 1.61
C GLU A 130 1.14 10.89 1.78
N THR A 131 1.44 9.89 2.61
CA THR A 131 0.50 8.79 2.92
C THR A 131 -0.76 9.27 3.65
N THR A 132 -0.65 10.28 4.51
CA THR A 132 -1.80 10.80 5.28
C THR A 132 -2.78 11.60 4.43
N GLU A 133 -2.33 12.23 3.34
CA GLU A 133 -3.20 12.99 2.43
C GLU A 133 -4.26 12.10 1.74
N TRP A 134 -3.92 10.84 1.49
CA TRP A 134 -4.82 9.86 0.87
C TRP A 134 -6.01 9.46 1.75
N GLN A 135 -5.98 9.76 3.04
CA GLN A 135 -7.07 9.41 3.95
C GLN A 135 -8.41 9.99 3.50
N PHE A 136 -8.42 11.25 3.04
CA PHE A 136 -9.65 11.91 2.57
C PHE A 136 -10.20 11.23 1.31
N ILE A 137 -9.31 10.92 0.36
CA ILE A 137 -9.64 10.29 -0.92
C ILE A 137 -10.29 8.91 -0.68
N PHE A 138 -9.71 8.08 0.19
CA PHE A 138 -10.30 6.78 0.53
C PHE A 138 -11.64 6.92 1.24
N SER A 139 -11.77 7.89 2.16
CA SER A 139 -13.03 8.13 2.86
C SER A 139 -14.15 8.52 1.89
N GLU A 140 -13.86 9.41 0.94
CA GLU A 140 -14.81 9.83 -0.09
C GLU A 140 -15.20 8.65 -1.01
N TYR A 141 -14.20 7.92 -1.51
CA TYR A 141 -14.43 6.76 -2.38
C TYR A 141 -15.32 5.70 -1.72
N ILE A 142 -15.01 5.33 -0.46
CA ILE A 142 -15.79 4.35 0.30
C ILE A 142 -17.23 4.84 0.51
N GLU A 143 -17.42 6.10 0.87
CA GLU A 143 -18.75 6.67 1.11
C GLU A 143 -19.59 6.68 -0.17
N ILE A 144 -19.01 7.05 -1.31
CA ILE A 144 -19.72 7.05 -2.60
C ILE A 144 -20.16 5.63 -2.97
N TRP A 145 -19.28 4.64 -2.81
CA TRP A 145 -19.64 3.24 -3.09
C TRP A 145 -20.65 2.67 -2.11
N ASN A 146 -20.55 2.98 -0.83
CA ASN A 146 -21.56 2.59 0.15
C ASN A 146 -22.94 3.16 -0.23
N ARG A 147 -23.00 4.42 -0.67
CA ARG A 147 -24.24 5.05 -1.14
C ARG A 147 -24.77 4.42 -2.43
N ALA A 148 -23.88 4.11 -3.37
CA ALA A 148 -24.22 3.42 -4.61
C ALA A 148 -24.81 2.03 -4.34
N LEU A 149 -24.18 1.25 -3.45
CA LEU A 149 -24.60 -0.11 -3.09
C LEU A 149 -25.90 -0.15 -2.26
N THR A 150 -26.28 0.96 -1.65
CA THR A 150 -27.53 1.12 -0.90
C THR A 150 -28.61 1.85 -1.70
N GLU A 151 -28.36 2.14 -2.99
CA GLU A 151 -29.27 2.87 -3.87
C GLU A 151 -29.73 4.23 -3.31
N SER A 152 -28.95 4.80 -2.40
CA SER A 152 -29.26 6.08 -1.74
C SER A 152 -28.93 7.30 -2.60
N ILE A 153 -28.27 7.09 -3.75
CA ILE A 153 -27.99 8.12 -4.75
C ILE A 153 -28.35 7.62 -6.16
N PRO A 154 -28.90 8.47 -7.03
CA PRO A 154 -29.22 8.07 -8.41
C PRO A 154 -27.97 7.70 -9.22
N ARG A 155 -28.11 6.75 -10.15
CA ARG A 155 -27.03 6.32 -11.05
C ARG A 155 -26.36 7.48 -11.81
N VAL A 156 -27.15 8.45 -12.28
CA VAL A 156 -26.65 9.65 -12.98
C VAL A 156 -25.69 10.47 -12.10
N VAL A 157 -25.90 10.47 -10.78
CA VAL A 157 -24.99 11.15 -9.84
C VAL A 157 -23.68 10.37 -9.72
N ILE A 158 -23.74 9.04 -9.62
CA ILE A 158 -22.54 8.17 -9.56
C ILE A 158 -21.69 8.35 -10.82
N GLU A 159 -22.31 8.35 -11.99
CA GLU A 159 -21.63 8.52 -13.28
C GLU A 159 -20.91 9.88 -13.37
N LYS A 160 -21.49 10.95 -12.80
CA LYS A 160 -20.86 12.29 -12.75
C LYS A 160 -19.76 12.44 -11.71
N LEU A 161 -19.75 11.62 -10.66
CA LEU A 161 -18.70 11.66 -9.63
C LEU A 161 -17.38 11.04 -10.13
N GLU A 162 -17.40 10.38 -11.30
CA GLU A 162 -16.24 9.81 -11.99
C GLU A 162 -15.36 8.96 -11.06
N GLN A 163 -15.96 8.21 -10.14
CA GLN A 163 -15.21 7.39 -9.20
C GLN A 163 -14.69 6.14 -9.90
N SER A 164 -13.41 6.15 -10.26
CA SER A 164 -12.70 5.01 -10.83
C SER A 164 -11.62 4.53 -9.88
N GLU A 165 -11.38 3.22 -9.88
CA GLU A 165 -10.28 2.62 -9.12
C GLU A 165 -8.91 3.18 -9.54
N SER A 166 -8.76 3.60 -10.81
CA SER A 166 -7.53 4.20 -11.32
C SER A 166 -7.13 5.50 -10.62
N LYS A 167 -8.05 6.18 -9.92
CA LYS A 167 -7.72 7.35 -9.08
C LYS A 167 -6.81 6.98 -7.90
N HIS A 168 -6.69 5.70 -7.57
CA HIS A 168 -5.83 5.20 -6.50
C HIS A 168 -4.49 4.65 -7.00
N ASP A 169 -4.21 4.65 -8.31
CA ASP A 169 -2.98 4.06 -8.85
C ASP A 169 -1.72 4.75 -8.30
N GLU A 170 -1.76 6.09 -8.19
CA GLU A 170 -0.66 6.87 -7.60
C GLU A 170 -0.40 6.47 -6.14
N PHE A 171 -1.44 6.24 -5.36
CA PHE A 171 -1.32 5.72 -4.00
C PHE A 171 -0.72 4.32 -3.98
N TYR A 172 -1.16 3.42 -4.85
CA TYR A 172 -0.65 2.06 -4.91
C TYR A 172 0.86 2.04 -5.19
N ASP A 173 1.30 2.85 -6.14
CA ASP A 173 2.71 2.98 -6.50
C ASP A 173 3.54 3.59 -5.37
N HIS A 174 2.98 4.59 -4.67
CA HIS A 174 3.58 5.17 -3.48
C HIS A 174 3.80 4.13 -2.39
N ILE A 175 2.78 3.35 -2.03
CA ILE A 175 2.90 2.32 -0.98
C ILE A 175 3.93 1.25 -1.37
N GLU A 176 3.94 0.80 -2.62
CA GLU A 176 4.94 -0.16 -3.08
C GLU A 176 6.37 0.40 -2.98
N LYS A 177 6.55 1.66 -3.40
CA LYS A 177 7.83 2.37 -3.29
C LYS A 177 8.27 2.52 -1.83
N LYS A 178 7.36 2.89 -0.93
CA LYS A 178 7.65 3.01 0.51
C LYS A 178 8.05 1.69 1.14
N VAL A 179 7.35 0.60 0.83
CA VAL A 179 7.75 -0.73 1.31
C VAL A 179 9.17 -1.09 0.84
N LYS A 180 9.51 -0.83 -0.43
CA LYS A 180 10.87 -1.05 -0.96
C LYS A 180 11.90 -0.19 -0.24
N GLU A 181 11.60 1.09 -0.02
CA GLU A 181 12.47 2.04 0.68
C GLU A 181 12.75 1.60 2.13
N LEU A 182 11.69 1.30 2.90
CA LEU A 182 11.79 0.89 4.29
C LEU A 182 12.54 -0.44 4.44
N LYS A 183 12.26 -1.42 3.59
CA LYS A 183 13.05 -2.67 3.51
C LYS A 183 14.52 -2.39 3.20
N GLY A 184 14.82 -1.43 2.33
CA GLY A 184 16.17 -0.98 2.02
C GLY A 184 16.88 -0.37 3.25
N LYS A 185 16.17 0.40 4.07
CA LYS A 185 16.71 1.00 5.31
C LYS A 185 17.03 -0.03 6.40
N LEU A 186 16.30 -1.15 6.43
CA LEU A 186 16.53 -2.24 7.39
C LEU A 186 17.70 -3.17 6.99
N LYS A 187 18.11 -3.18 5.71
CA LYS A 187 19.24 -4.00 5.27
C LYS A 187 20.56 -3.47 5.89
N PRO A 188 21.39 -4.34 6.49
CA PRO A 188 22.68 -3.92 7.01
C PRO A 188 23.56 -3.40 5.86
N LYS A 189 24.11 -2.18 5.99
CA LYS A 189 25.10 -1.67 5.03
C LYS A 189 26.29 -2.62 4.99
N PRO A 190 26.72 -3.09 3.81
CA PRO A 190 27.81 -4.04 3.72
C PRO A 190 29.13 -3.42 4.23
N LEU A 191 29.95 -4.25 4.88
CA LEU A 191 31.17 -3.86 5.60
C LEU A 191 32.11 -2.97 4.77
N TRP A 192 32.24 -3.21 3.47
CA TRP A 192 33.10 -2.43 2.57
C TRP A 192 32.68 -0.96 2.42
N LYS A 193 31.38 -0.61 2.51
CA LYS A 193 30.94 0.79 2.54
C LYS A 193 31.26 1.50 3.87
N ARG A 194 31.48 0.75 4.96
CA ARG A 194 31.88 1.32 6.26
C ARG A 194 33.38 1.65 6.30
N ILE A 195 34.20 0.88 5.60
CA ILE A 195 35.67 1.08 5.54
C ILE A 195 36.01 2.37 4.77
N ASN A 196 35.36 2.64 3.63
CA ASN A 196 35.61 3.86 2.85
C ASN A 196 35.29 5.17 3.60
N LEU A 197 34.30 5.16 4.51
CA LEU A 197 33.95 6.31 5.34
C LEU A 197 34.96 6.60 6.47
N ILE A 198 35.70 5.58 6.92
CA ILE A 198 36.75 5.73 7.94
C ILE A 198 38.05 6.20 7.30
N VAL A 199 38.37 5.71 6.10
CA VAL A 199 39.57 6.12 5.33
C VAL A 199 39.47 7.59 4.90
N LEU A 200 38.30 8.05 4.42
CA LEU A 200 38.08 9.45 4.03
C LEU A 200 38.08 10.45 5.19
N LYS A 201 37.88 10.00 6.44
CA LYS A 201 37.93 10.85 7.64
C LYS A 201 39.29 10.89 8.33
N ARG A 202 40.23 10.00 7.97
CA ARG A 202 41.61 9.99 8.47
C ARG A 202 42.63 10.60 7.50
N GLY A 203 42.20 10.96 6.28
CA GLY A 203 43.03 11.59 5.25
C GLY A 203 42.85 13.11 5.13
N ARG A 204 42.37 13.79 6.18
CA ARG A 204 42.33 15.25 6.28
C ARG A 204 42.83 15.70 7.64
#